data_AF-A0A222WLW9-F1
#
_entry.id   AF-A0A222WLW9-F1
#
_cell.length_a   1.000
_cell.length_b   1.000
_cell.length_c   1.000
_cell.angle_alpha   90.00
_cell.angle_beta   90.00
_cell.angle_gamma   90.00
#
_symmetry.space_group_name_H-M   'P 1'
#
loop_
_entity.id
_entity.type
_entity.pdbx_description
1 polymer ?
#
loop_
_entity_poly.entity_id
_entity_poly.type
_entity_poly.pdbx_seq_one_letter_code
_entity_poly.pdbx_strand_id
1 'polypeptide(L)'
;MEKRFFLVFTMLSLLLSMGIPTQAASIVSSDTNSSEAGNNGIGRVEISTIPLPDEVKVLESSTYTYSGKVLIIYKTENDILTADFWNIGVLNDNGTNFKIIYSGVIPTKPKSPGIRIMPFQDNKRVLLGDYVLECSPNIDNSLSTTLVPVEFPSILVDDSDTFKHWSEIIIAPDNKHMSWTMLRSDIGAAAAIGVLERHTDNYVLEDVQLISTIHALENDPNNPGFFIPKPLRGGEVKQFVKGGNAISIVGGMYYSTPDSLVQDLNSESVTQITYTPGYNETTIFSPDERLGMVMTTRFSEQTDPAIFGLMPRPYGIYTSTDMMYLQYTYAVTGVRNFREGNVGPALIDINRSMHQDGYQGVQLTTDEDWVYYSPMSWHPNGKRAMWLEVLRGSDGSQKRVQKAKLLDYKPKKTVPIKPTTDDIPYGIKDLTVLDSVYGNVDGKIAGKHSGYLYYKRTGSSLFSGQSEVQYVNFSDDGVNFYNGFEKTNSSLASESRYEANVQLTGDKQGEMNFRATFSPMTGPTPASLLFDTDIDGKPKSYGYATYNGVTLNIEDLLE
;
A
#
# COMPACT_ATOMS: atom_id res chain seq x y z
N MET A 1 33.31 21.12 -13.46
CA MET A 1 32.64 21.50 -14.73
C MET A 1 31.91 20.26 -15.22
N GLU A 2 30.74 20.04 -14.63
CA GLU A 2 30.00 18.78 -14.68
C GLU A 2 29.14 18.72 -15.94
N LYS A 3 29.18 17.58 -16.64
CA LYS A 3 28.33 17.31 -17.80
C LYS A 3 27.11 16.51 -17.34
N ARG A 4 25.95 17.16 -17.41
CA ARG A 4 24.62 16.54 -17.31
C ARG A 4 24.35 15.74 -18.59
N PHE A 5 24.02 14.45 -18.44
CA PHE A 5 23.45 13.64 -19.51
C PHE A 5 21.94 13.85 -19.55
N PHE A 6 21.44 14.39 -20.65
CA PHE A 6 20.04 14.33 -21.07
C PHE A 6 19.85 13.01 -21.82
N LEU A 7 18.83 12.22 -21.44
CA LEU A 7 18.29 11.16 -22.30
C LEU A 7 16.97 11.67 -22.89
N VAL A 8 16.92 11.69 -24.21
CA VAL A 8 15.76 11.95 -25.07
C VAL A 8 15.56 10.69 -25.92
N PHE A 9 14.34 10.51 -26.44
CA PHE A 9 13.87 9.58 -27.51
C PHE A 9 13.25 8.25 -27.01
N THR A 10 12.08 7.78 -27.49
CA THR A 10 11.36 8.05 -28.76
C THR A 10 9.86 7.72 -28.64
N MET A 11 9.02 8.49 -29.33
CA MET A 11 7.63 8.18 -29.67
C MET A 11 7.55 7.72 -31.13
N LEU A 12 6.49 6.94 -31.45
CA LEU A 12 5.79 6.84 -32.74
C LEU A 12 5.94 5.52 -33.54
N SER A 13 4.86 4.73 -33.53
CA SER A 13 4.26 4.19 -34.75
C SER A 13 2.76 3.94 -34.54
N LEU A 14 1.99 4.42 -35.52
CA LEU A 14 0.53 4.52 -35.58
C LEU A 14 0.10 3.76 -36.84
N LEU A 15 -0.95 2.91 -36.77
CA LEU A 15 -2.13 2.93 -37.66
C LEU A 15 -2.96 1.62 -37.65
N LEU A 16 -4.27 1.83 -37.48
CA LEU A 16 -5.44 1.12 -38.04
C LEU A 16 -5.79 -0.30 -37.56
N SER A 17 -6.75 -0.36 -36.63
CA SER A 17 -8.00 -1.10 -36.88
C SER A 17 -9.18 -0.37 -36.22
N MET A 18 -10.13 0.06 -37.05
CA MET A 18 -11.44 0.53 -36.59
C MET A 18 -12.29 -0.70 -36.30
N GLY A 19 -12.60 -0.92 -35.02
CA GLY A 19 -13.69 -1.76 -34.57
C GLY A 19 -14.41 -0.99 -33.48
N ILE A 20 -15.69 -0.70 -33.67
CA ILE A 20 -16.56 -0.14 -32.64
C ILE A 20 -16.99 -1.32 -31.76
N PRO A 21 -16.72 -1.32 -30.44
CA PRO A 21 -17.54 -2.08 -29.52
C PRO A 21 -18.43 -1.11 -28.78
N THR A 22 -19.72 -1.11 -29.13
CA THR A 22 -20.77 -0.77 -28.17
C THR A 22 -20.62 -1.71 -26.97
N GLN A 23 -20.01 -1.24 -25.88
CA GLN A 23 -19.99 -1.98 -24.62
C GLN A 23 -21.39 -1.92 -24.02
N ALA A 24 -22.14 -3.01 -24.19
CA ALA A 24 -23.25 -3.31 -23.32
C ALA A 24 -22.69 -3.61 -21.92
N ALA A 25 -23.29 -3.02 -20.88
CA ALA A 25 -22.96 -3.32 -19.50
C ALA A 25 -23.11 -4.83 -19.25
N SER A 26 -22.01 -5.53 -19.04
CA SER A 26 -22.02 -6.91 -18.58
C SER A 26 -22.27 -6.90 -17.06
N ILE A 27 -23.47 -7.31 -16.66
CA ILE A 27 -23.76 -7.63 -15.27
C ILE A 27 -23.32 -9.07 -15.08
N VAL A 28 -22.17 -9.29 -14.42
CA VAL A 28 -21.78 -10.62 -13.97
C VAL A 28 -22.32 -10.78 -12.56
N SER A 29 -23.45 -11.47 -12.45
CA SER A 29 -23.87 -12.05 -11.18
C SER A 29 -22.90 -13.17 -10.84
N SER A 30 -22.17 -13.07 -9.72
CA SER A 30 -21.39 -14.17 -9.19
C SER A 30 -22.33 -15.22 -8.56
N ASP A 31 -23.21 -15.83 -9.36
CA ASP A 31 -24.08 -16.93 -8.92
C ASP A 31 -23.31 -18.24 -8.71
N THR A 32 -22.02 -18.28 -9.06
CA THR A 32 -21.11 -19.40 -8.79
C THR A 32 -20.71 -19.55 -7.31
N ASN A 33 -21.09 -18.62 -6.42
CA ASN A 33 -20.77 -18.68 -4.98
C ASN A 33 -21.98 -18.93 -4.06
N SER A 34 -23.07 -19.48 -4.59
CA SER A 34 -24.37 -19.52 -3.87
C SER A 34 -24.42 -20.42 -2.62
N SER A 35 -23.48 -21.34 -2.39
CA SER A 35 -23.40 -22.10 -1.13
C SER A 35 -22.44 -21.49 -0.08
N GLU A 36 -21.40 -20.75 -0.50
CA GLU A 36 -20.42 -20.15 0.43
C GLU A 36 -20.75 -18.69 0.82
N ALA A 37 -21.48 -17.95 -0.01
CA ALA A 37 -21.87 -16.57 0.28
C ALA A 37 -22.76 -16.42 1.53
N GLY A 38 -23.44 -17.50 1.96
CA GLY A 38 -24.19 -17.53 3.22
C GLY A 38 -23.32 -17.63 4.47
N ASN A 39 -22.08 -18.11 4.37
CA ASN A 39 -21.21 -18.45 5.51
C ASN A 39 -20.09 -17.42 5.78
N ASN A 40 -19.86 -16.47 4.85
CA ASN A 40 -18.82 -15.44 4.98
C ASN A 40 -19.26 -14.21 5.80
N GLY A 41 -20.53 -14.10 6.20
CA GLY A 41 -21.04 -12.99 7.04
C GLY A 41 -21.13 -11.61 6.32
N ILE A 42 -20.74 -11.55 5.05
CA ILE A 42 -20.77 -10.36 4.17
C ILE A 42 -22.01 -10.40 3.26
N GLY A 43 -22.44 -11.60 2.84
CA GLY A 43 -23.58 -11.81 1.96
C GLY A 43 -23.23 -11.70 0.48
N ARG A 44 -24.25 -11.58 -0.39
CA ARG A 44 -24.05 -11.51 -1.84
C ARG A 44 -23.50 -10.16 -2.28
N VAL A 45 -22.59 -10.22 -3.24
CA VAL A 45 -21.93 -9.06 -3.85
C VAL A 45 -22.22 -9.06 -5.35
N GLU A 46 -22.68 -7.94 -5.87
CA GLU A 46 -22.89 -7.70 -7.31
C GLU A 46 -21.76 -6.79 -7.82
N ILE A 47 -21.04 -7.19 -8.87
CA ILE A 47 -19.93 -6.42 -9.43
C ILE A 47 -20.31 -5.94 -10.84
N SER A 48 -19.99 -4.67 -11.12
CA SER A 48 -20.30 -4.03 -12.39
C SER A 48 -19.29 -2.93 -12.72
N THR A 49 -19.06 -2.70 -14.00
CA THR A 49 -18.26 -1.57 -14.47
C THR A 49 -19.10 -0.30 -14.53
N ILE A 50 -18.58 0.82 -14.05
CA ILE A 50 -19.20 2.13 -14.20
C ILE A 50 -18.89 2.65 -15.61
N PRO A 51 -19.90 2.86 -16.48
CA PRO A 51 -19.65 3.36 -17.81
C PRO A 51 -19.13 4.80 -17.75
N LEU A 52 -18.11 5.09 -18.55
CA LEU A 52 -17.54 6.43 -18.69
C LEU A 52 -18.01 7.06 -20.02
N PRO A 53 -18.14 8.39 -20.09
CA PRO A 53 -18.43 9.08 -21.34
C PRO A 53 -17.39 8.81 -22.43
N ASP A 54 -17.81 8.79 -23.71
CA ASP A 54 -16.92 8.51 -24.85
C ASP A 54 -15.74 9.49 -24.99
N GLU A 55 -15.88 10.71 -24.46
CA GLU A 55 -14.82 11.72 -24.43
C GLU A 55 -13.67 11.39 -23.46
N VAL A 56 -13.90 10.50 -22.49
CA VAL A 56 -12.86 9.98 -21.57
C VAL A 56 -12.01 8.97 -22.33
N LYS A 57 -10.81 9.38 -22.75
CA LYS A 57 -9.88 8.50 -23.49
C LYS A 57 -8.87 7.81 -22.60
N VAL A 58 -8.40 8.50 -21.56
CA VAL A 58 -7.55 7.92 -20.52
C VAL A 58 -8.14 8.25 -19.17
N LEU A 59 -8.41 7.22 -18.38
CA LEU A 59 -8.78 7.38 -16.98
C LEU A 59 -7.50 7.36 -16.13
N GLU A 60 -7.30 8.40 -15.34
CA GLU A 60 -6.11 8.52 -14.50
C GLU A 60 -6.39 8.04 -13.09
N SER A 61 -7.49 8.50 -12.50
CA SER A 61 -7.90 8.15 -11.14
C SER A 61 -9.43 8.24 -10.96
N SER A 62 -9.97 7.58 -9.94
CA SER A 62 -11.39 7.64 -9.56
C SER A 62 -11.58 7.40 -8.07
N THR A 63 -12.44 8.19 -7.40
CA THR A 63 -12.81 7.98 -5.99
C THR A 63 -14.27 8.44 -5.73
N TYR A 64 -14.94 7.89 -4.71
CA TYR A 64 -16.22 8.44 -4.26
C TYR A 64 -15.98 9.75 -3.52
N THR A 65 -16.87 10.71 -3.76
CA THR A 65 -17.05 11.90 -2.93
C THR A 65 -17.92 11.56 -1.72
N TYR A 66 -17.91 12.44 -0.71
CA TYR A 66 -18.77 12.31 0.47
C TYR A 66 -20.25 12.59 0.20
N SER A 67 -20.61 13.13 -0.97
CA SER A 67 -21.99 13.19 -1.47
C SER A 67 -22.45 11.89 -2.14
N GLY A 68 -21.52 10.97 -2.42
CA GLY A 68 -21.80 9.70 -3.08
C GLY A 68 -21.69 9.72 -4.62
N LYS A 69 -21.18 10.81 -5.19
CA LYS A 69 -20.80 10.86 -6.62
C LYS A 69 -19.43 10.22 -6.84
N VAL A 70 -19.19 9.76 -8.06
CA VAL A 70 -17.87 9.35 -8.54
C VAL A 70 -17.13 10.59 -9.01
N LEU A 71 -15.92 10.82 -8.51
CA LEU A 71 -15.00 11.86 -8.95
C LEU A 71 -13.90 11.17 -9.77
N ILE A 72 -13.61 11.68 -10.97
CA ILE A 72 -12.59 11.11 -11.85
C ILE A 72 -11.56 12.17 -12.27
N ILE A 73 -10.33 11.72 -12.50
CA ILE A 73 -9.33 12.44 -13.29
C ILE A 73 -9.21 11.74 -14.63
N TYR A 74 -9.20 12.49 -15.72
CA TYR A 74 -9.14 11.92 -17.05
C TYR A 74 -8.47 12.82 -18.09
N LYS A 75 -8.16 12.22 -19.23
CA LYS A 75 -7.70 12.89 -20.45
C LYS A 75 -8.69 12.69 -21.60
N THR A 76 -8.78 13.70 -22.45
CA THR A 76 -9.45 13.62 -23.75
C THR A 76 -8.43 13.47 -24.86
N GLU A 77 -8.91 13.23 -26.09
CA GLU A 77 -8.05 13.19 -27.28
C GLU A 77 -7.26 14.49 -27.50
N ASN A 78 -7.81 15.63 -27.06
CA ASN A 78 -7.19 16.94 -27.26
C ASN A 78 -6.06 17.26 -26.28
N ASP A 79 -6.03 16.58 -25.12
CA ASP A 79 -5.14 16.95 -24.01
C ASP A 79 -4.23 15.81 -23.54
N ILE A 80 -4.38 14.59 -24.07
CA ILE A 80 -3.55 13.44 -23.72
C ILE A 80 -2.04 13.68 -23.91
N LEU A 81 -1.67 14.50 -24.91
CA LEU A 81 -0.27 14.86 -25.18
C LEU A 81 0.17 16.17 -24.50
N THR A 82 -0.73 16.86 -23.80
CA THR A 82 -0.41 18.11 -23.11
C THR A 82 0.09 17.79 -21.70
N ALA A 83 1.37 18.09 -21.46
CA ALA A 83 2.00 17.93 -20.15
C ALA A 83 1.20 18.70 -19.09
N ASP A 84 1.03 18.08 -17.92
CA ASP A 84 0.35 18.66 -16.76
C ASP A 84 -1.09 19.15 -16.99
N PHE A 85 -1.72 18.80 -18.12
CA PHE A 85 -3.13 19.15 -18.36
C PHE A 85 -4.04 18.12 -17.69
N TRP A 86 -4.99 18.55 -16.86
CA TRP A 86 -5.88 17.63 -16.16
C TRP A 86 -7.32 18.04 -16.35
N ASN A 87 -8.16 17.05 -16.67
CA ASN A 87 -9.60 17.19 -16.52
C ASN A 87 -10.03 16.47 -15.25
N ILE A 88 -10.88 17.13 -14.47
CA ILE A 88 -11.51 16.55 -13.30
C ILE A 88 -13.01 16.65 -13.51
N GLY A 89 -13.71 15.54 -13.34
CA GLY A 89 -15.15 15.44 -13.58
C GLY A 89 -15.87 14.64 -12.52
N VAL A 90 -17.17 14.83 -12.42
CA VAL A 90 -18.06 14.17 -11.47
C VAL A 90 -19.22 13.50 -12.20
N LEU A 91 -19.61 12.30 -11.77
CA LEU A 91 -20.73 11.55 -12.34
C LEU A 91 -21.43 10.69 -11.28
N ASN A 92 -22.61 10.18 -11.62
CA ASN A 92 -23.27 9.14 -10.84
C ASN A 92 -22.53 7.80 -10.99
N ASP A 93 -22.70 6.91 -10.02
CA ASP A 93 -22.08 5.59 -10.04
C ASP A 93 -22.70 4.61 -11.07
N ASN A 94 -23.66 5.07 -11.88
CA ASN A 94 -24.18 4.39 -13.06
C ASN A 94 -23.72 5.06 -14.38
N GLY A 95 -22.75 5.97 -14.32
CA GLY A 95 -22.18 6.67 -15.46
C GLY A 95 -22.95 7.91 -15.94
N THR A 96 -24.12 8.19 -15.37
CA THR A 96 -24.96 9.31 -15.81
C THR A 96 -24.59 10.64 -15.15
N ASN A 97 -25.10 11.75 -15.69
CA ASN A 97 -24.91 13.11 -15.17
C ASN A 97 -23.43 13.52 -15.05
N PHE A 98 -22.63 13.16 -16.05
CA PHE A 98 -21.25 13.60 -16.14
C PHE A 98 -21.16 15.13 -16.25
N LYS A 99 -20.30 15.74 -15.43
CA LYS A 99 -20.01 17.17 -15.42
C LYS A 99 -18.51 17.39 -15.20
N ILE A 100 -17.96 18.33 -15.95
CA ILE A 100 -16.57 18.79 -15.76
C ILE A 100 -16.55 19.79 -14.60
N ILE A 101 -15.64 19.60 -13.65
CA ILE A 101 -15.43 20.55 -12.53
C ILE A 101 -14.18 21.39 -12.73
N TYR A 102 -13.15 20.86 -13.41
CA TYR A 102 -11.91 21.54 -13.72
C TYR A 102 -11.35 21.02 -15.04
N SER A 103 -10.78 21.91 -15.85
CA SER A 103 -10.04 21.58 -17.06
C SER A 103 -8.94 22.62 -17.24
N GLY A 104 -7.68 22.20 -17.15
CA GLY A 104 -6.55 23.11 -17.24
C GLY A 104 -5.23 22.50 -16.78
N VAL A 105 -4.17 23.31 -16.85
CA VAL A 105 -2.83 22.90 -16.43
C VAL A 105 -2.70 22.95 -14.90
N ILE A 106 -2.20 21.88 -14.29
CA ILE A 106 -1.80 21.83 -12.88
C ILE A 106 -0.32 21.46 -12.85
N PRO A 107 0.59 22.45 -12.68
CA PRO A 107 2.02 22.22 -12.81
C PRO A 107 2.55 21.20 -11.79
N THR A 108 3.29 20.21 -12.26
CA THR A 108 3.96 19.25 -11.38
C THR A 108 5.13 19.93 -10.68
N LYS A 109 5.16 19.89 -9.34
CA LYS A 109 6.26 20.45 -8.54
C LYS A 109 7.47 19.49 -8.49
N PRO A 110 8.71 19.98 -8.26
CA PRO A 110 9.86 19.10 -8.03
C PRO A 110 9.58 18.07 -6.94
N LYS A 111 10.10 16.84 -7.12
CA LYS A 111 9.87 15.69 -6.20
C LYS A 111 8.39 15.29 -6.01
N SER A 112 7.45 15.86 -6.76
CA SER A 112 6.06 15.40 -6.79
C SER A 112 5.93 14.13 -7.65
N PRO A 113 5.05 13.18 -7.29
CA PRO A 113 4.66 12.07 -8.15
C PRO A 113 3.50 12.42 -9.11
N GLY A 114 3.00 13.67 -9.11
CA GLY A 114 1.94 14.12 -10.02
C GLY A 114 0.69 14.56 -9.28
N ILE A 115 -0.49 14.03 -9.64
CA ILE A 115 -1.77 14.38 -9.04
C ILE A 115 -2.43 13.16 -8.41
N ARG A 116 -3.01 13.35 -7.23
CA ARG A 116 -3.85 12.35 -6.56
C ARG A 116 -5.09 12.98 -5.97
N ILE A 117 -6.28 12.46 -6.29
CA ILE A 117 -7.54 13.02 -5.77
C ILE A 117 -7.91 12.46 -4.40
N MET A 118 -8.15 13.36 -3.46
CA MET A 118 -8.69 13.06 -2.14
C MET A 118 -9.75 14.10 -1.76
N PRO A 119 -11.05 13.80 -1.92
CA PRO A 119 -12.13 14.75 -1.62
C PRO A 119 -12.22 15.02 -0.12
N PHE A 120 -12.58 16.24 0.25
CA PHE A 120 -12.91 16.62 1.63
C PHE A 120 -14.36 16.24 1.96
N GLN A 121 -14.65 16.00 3.24
CA GLN A 121 -16.00 15.68 3.72
C GLN A 121 -16.98 16.85 3.57
N ASP A 122 -16.46 18.07 3.49
CA ASP A 122 -17.27 19.26 3.26
C ASP A 122 -17.90 19.34 1.85
N ASN A 123 -17.51 18.43 0.94
CA ASN A 123 -17.94 18.37 -0.45
C ASN A 123 -17.63 19.65 -1.25
N LYS A 124 -16.66 20.45 -0.81
CA LYS A 124 -16.26 21.72 -1.43
C LYS A 124 -14.83 21.71 -1.92
N ARG A 125 -13.99 20.81 -1.39
CA ARG A 125 -12.56 20.79 -1.69
C ARG A 125 -12.11 19.41 -2.15
N VAL A 126 -11.10 19.39 -2.99
CA VAL A 126 -10.38 18.17 -3.37
C VAL A 126 -8.89 18.42 -3.18
N LEU A 127 -8.25 17.65 -2.31
CA LEU A 127 -6.80 17.64 -2.19
C LEU A 127 -6.22 16.89 -3.39
N LEU A 128 -5.21 17.48 -4.02
CA LEU A 128 -4.57 17.01 -5.26
C LEU A 128 -3.10 16.60 -5.07
N GLY A 129 -2.59 16.68 -3.83
CA GLY A 129 -1.18 16.53 -3.48
C GLY A 129 -0.59 17.90 -3.18
N ASP A 130 -0.02 18.52 -4.20
CA ASP A 130 0.60 19.85 -4.11
C ASP A 130 -0.36 21.02 -4.21
N TYR A 131 -1.66 20.73 -4.33
CA TYR A 131 -2.73 21.72 -4.50
C TYR A 131 -4.02 21.27 -3.82
N VAL A 132 -4.89 22.23 -3.51
CA VAL A 132 -6.29 22.02 -3.19
C VAL A 132 -7.14 22.69 -4.27
N LEU A 133 -8.07 21.92 -4.86
CA LEU A 133 -9.10 22.45 -5.73
C LEU A 133 -10.31 22.85 -4.89
N GLU A 134 -10.59 24.15 -4.80
CA GLU A 134 -11.77 24.69 -4.14
C GLU A 134 -12.90 24.86 -5.17
N CYS A 135 -14.06 24.24 -4.91
CA CYS A 135 -15.23 24.25 -5.78
C CYS A 135 -16.36 25.07 -5.16
N SER A 136 -16.96 25.97 -5.95
CA SER A 136 -18.11 26.78 -5.51
C SER A 136 -19.33 26.51 -6.40
N PRO A 137 -20.52 26.20 -5.83
CA PRO A 137 -20.81 26.10 -4.39
C PRO A 137 -20.34 24.78 -3.73
N ASN A 138 -20.08 23.74 -4.52
CA ASN A 138 -19.61 22.41 -4.09
C ASN A 138 -19.13 21.60 -5.30
N ILE A 139 -18.55 20.42 -5.07
CA ILE A 139 -18.04 19.51 -6.12
C ILE A 139 -19.15 19.07 -7.08
N ASP A 140 -20.33 18.69 -6.58
CA ASP A 140 -21.41 18.10 -7.39
C ASP A 140 -22.03 19.08 -8.40
N ASN A 141 -21.97 20.38 -8.10
CA ASN A 141 -22.59 21.46 -8.87
C ASN A 141 -21.64 22.64 -9.07
N SER A 142 -20.35 22.37 -9.20
CA SER A 142 -19.32 23.41 -9.31
C SER A 142 -19.60 24.34 -10.49
N LEU A 143 -19.67 25.65 -10.21
CA LEU A 143 -19.78 26.73 -11.19
C LEU A 143 -18.44 27.43 -11.42
N SER A 144 -17.56 27.35 -10.44
CA SER A 144 -16.22 27.93 -10.49
C SER A 144 -15.28 27.15 -9.58
N THR A 145 -14.02 27.10 -9.98
CA THR A 145 -12.96 26.45 -9.21
C THR A 145 -11.77 27.38 -9.00
N THR A 146 -11.11 27.23 -7.86
CA THR A 146 -9.83 27.88 -7.55
C THR A 146 -8.82 26.80 -7.22
N LEU A 147 -7.67 26.83 -7.89
CA LEU A 147 -6.56 25.94 -7.62
C LEU A 147 -5.59 26.66 -6.67
N VAL A 148 -5.43 26.13 -5.45
CA VAL A 148 -4.64 26.76 -4.40
C VAL A 148 -3.44 25.87 -4.07
N PRO A 149 -2.19 26.34 -4.14
CA PRO A 149 -1.01 25.53 -3.83
C PRO A 149 -0.96 25.14 -2.35
N VAL A 150 -0.44 23.94 -2.07
CA VAL A 150 -0.06 23.46 -0.74
C VAL A 150 1.45 23.65 -0.55
N GLU A 151 1.82 24.16 0.62
CA GLU A 151 3.19 24.31 1.07
C GLU A 151 3.51 23.28 2.15
N PHE A 152 4.46 22.40 1.84
CA PHE A 152 5.03 21.42 2.77
C PHE A 152 6.24 22.04 3.49
N PRO A 153 6.61 21.55 4.69
CA PRO A 153 7.81 22.02 5.38
C PRO A 153 9.07 21.84 4.53
N SER A 154 9.83 22.93 4.32
CA SER A 154 11.05 22.90 3.49
C SER A 154 12.07 21.89 3.97
N ILE A 155 12.22 21.70 5.29
CA ILE A 155 13.11 20.69 5.87
C ILE A 155 12.82 19.27 5.39
N LEU A 156 11.57 18.95 4.99
CA LEU A 156 11.22 17.65 4.45
C LEU A 156 11.36 17.61 2.91
N VAL A 157 11.00 18.70 2.24
CA VAL A 157 11.01 18.81 0.76
C VAL A 157 12.44 18.91 0.22
N ASP A 158 13.27 19.73 0.85
CA ASP A 158 14.61 20.07 0.38
C ASP A 158 15.67 19.06 0.83
N ASP A 159 15.32 18.16 1.74
CA ASP A 159 16.17 17.05 2.19
C ASP A 159 16.67 16.22 0.98
N SER A 160 17.97 15.94 0.95
CA SER A 160 18.62 15.25 -0.18
C SER A 160 18.22 13.79 -0.34
N ASP A 161 17.85 13.13 0.76
CA ASP A 161 17.38 11.75 0.75
C ASP A 161 15.90 11.65 0.38
N THR A 162 15.11 12.70 0.58
CA THR A 162 13.74 12.76 0.06
C THR A 162 13.74 12.88 -1.46
N PHE A 163 13.34 11.81 -2.16
CA PHE A 163 13.17 11.82 -3.62
C PHE A 163 11.71 11.96 -4.06
N LYS A 164 10.76 11.69 -3.16
CA LYS A 164 9.35 12.10 -3.29
C LYS A 164 8.87 12.75 -1.99
N HIS A 165 8.51 14.03 -2.02
CA HIS A 165 8.04 14.71 -0.79
C HIS A 165 6.63 14.28 -0.38
N TRP A 166 5.87 13.69 -1.31
CA TRP A 166 4.72 12.81 -1.00
C TRP A 166 4.61 11.67 -2.03
N SER A 167 4.07 10.51 -1.64
CA SER A 167 3.60 9.40 -2.51
C SER A 167 2.12 9.11 -2.29
N GLU A 168 1.72 9.14 -1.02
CA GLU A 168 0.35 8.98 -0.55
C GLU A 168 -0.07 10.22 0.22
N ILE A 169 -1.32 10.63 0.06
CA ILE A 169 -1.93 11.73 0.83
C ILE A 169 -3.31 11.29 1.29
N ILE A 170 -3.66 11.65 2.53
CA ILE A 170 -4.98 11.44 3.10
C ILE A 170 -5.40 12.68 3.88
N ILE A 171 -6.70 12.99 3.85
CA ILE A 171 -7.31 14.08 4.62
C ILE A 171 -8.20 13.49 5.70
N ALA A 172 -8.08 14.03 6.91
CA ALA A 172 -8.87 13.64 8.06
C ALA A 172 -10.34 14.04 7.87
N PRO A 173 -11.27 13.31 8.51
CA PRO A 173 -12.70 13.58 8.41
C PRO A 173 -13.11 14.94 9.00
N ASP A 174 -12.27 15.53 9.85
CA ASP A 174 -12.46 16.88 10.37
C ASP A 174 -12.14 17.99 9.35
N ASN A 175 -11.67 17.63 8.15
CA ASN A 175 -11.29 18.52 7.06
C ASN A 175 -10.14 19.50 7.38
N LYS A 176 -9.36 19.22 8.43
CA LYS A 176 -8.25 20.04 8.93
C LYS A 176 -6.92 19.31 8.82
N HIS A 177 -6.84 18.05 9.27
CA HIS A 177 -5.54 17.36 9.34
C HIS A 177 -5.24 16.59 8.06
N MET A 178 -4.03 16.74 7.55
CA MET A 178 -3.51 15.98 6.43
C MET A 178 -2.38 15.09 6.92
N SER A 179 -2.41 13.82 6.50
CA SER A 179 -1.27 12.92 6.63
C SER A 179 -0.79 12.51 5.26
N TRP A 180 0.52 12.33 5.12
CA TRP A 180 1.15 11.93 3.87
C TRP A 180 2.35 11.04 4.12
N THR A 181 2.68 10.24 3.13
CA THR A 181 3.91 9.46 3.09
C THR A 181 4.90 10.15 2.17
N MET A 182 6.12 10.39 2.63
CA MET A 182 7.27 10.75 1.80
C MET A 182 8.09 9.51 1.47
N LEU A 183 8.77 9.50 0.31
CA LEU A 183 9.71 8.45 -0.05
C LEU A 183 11.14 8.98 -0.01
N ARG A 184 11.98 8.24 0.70
CA ARG A 184 13.38 8.57 0.95
C ARG A 184 14.32 7.43 0.55
N SER A 185 15.52 7.78 0.12
CA SER A 185 16.57 6.83 -0.27
C SER A 185 17.16 6.08 0.91
N ASP A 186 17.22 6.72 2.08
CA ASP A 186 17.74 6.11 3.29
C ASP A 186 16.75 5.10 3.86
N ILE A 187 15.46 5.43 3.99
CA ILE A 187 14.50 4.63 4.77
C ILE A 187 13.30 4.06 4.03
N GLY A 188 13.14 4.40 2.76
CA GLY A 188 11.92 4.10 2.02
C GLY A 188 10.78 5.04 2.47
N ALA A 189 9.67 4.48 2.95
CA ALA A 189 8.47 5.25 3.26
C ALA A 189 8.50 5.83 4.70
N ALA A 190 8.29 7.13 4.82
CA ALA A 190 8.08 7.81 6.11
C ALA A 190 6.78 8.61 6.12
N ALA A 191 6.02 8.53 7.20
CA ALA A 191 4.73 9.20 7.31
C ALA A 191 4.82 10.42 8.22
N ALA A 192 4.15 11.48 7.80
CA ALA A 192 3.99 12.72 8.56
C ALA A 192 2.50 13.09 8.65
N ILE A 193 2.18 13.95 9.61
CA ILE A 193 0.86 14.54 9.79
C ILE A 193 1.02 16.01 10.19
N GLY A 194 0.08 16.85 9.77
CA GLY A 194 0.01 18.25 10.15
C GLY A 194 -1.37 18.85 9.92
N VAL A 195 -1.51 20.11 10.31
CA VAL A 195 -2.70 20.92 10.08
C VAL A 195 -2.60 21.57 8.70
N LEU A 196 -3.56 21.30 7.82
CA LEU A 196 -3.64 21.94 6.51
C LEU A 196 -4.43 23.26 6.62
N GLU A 197 -3.73 24.35 6.94
CA GLU A 197 -4.35 25.65 7.21
C GLU A 197 -4.53 26.46 5.92
N ARG A 198 -5.72 27.05 5.75
CA ARG A 198 -6.03 27.90 4.59
C ARG A 198 -5.62 29.35 4.86
N HIS A 199 -4.61 29.83 4.14
CA HIS A 199 -4.18 31.23 4.16
C HIS A 199 -4.87 31.99 3.01
N THR A 200 -4.39 33.19 2.61
CA THR A 200 -5.02 33.97 1.52
C THR A 200 -4.83 33.34 0.14
N ASP A 201 -3.60 32.92 -0.19
CA ASP A 201 -3.23 32.47 -1.56
C ASP A 201 -2.68 31.05 -1.61
N ASN A 202 -2.50 30.40 -0.46
CA ASN A 202 -1.98 29.05 -0.34
C ASN A 202 -2.67 28.30 0.82
N TYR A 203 -2.38 27.00 0.90
CA TYR A 203 -2.52 26.19 2.10
C TYR A 203 -1.13 25.91 2.66
N VAL A 204 -0.97 25.95 3.98
CA VAL A 204 0.31 25.65 4.66
C VAL A 204 0.11 24.46 5.58
N LEU A 205 1.03 23.51 5.55
CA LEU A 205 1.09 22.43 6.54
C LEU A 205 1.79 22.93 7.81
N GLU A 206 0.99 23.20 8.83
CA GLU A 206 1.42 23.68 10.15
C GLU A 206 1.46 22.52 11.16
N ASP A 207 2.16 22.73 12.29
CA ASP A 207 2.27 21.76 13.40
C ASP A 207 2.66 20.33 12.97
N VAL A 208 3.57 20.25 12.00
CA VAL A 208 3.96 18.98 11.39
C VAL A 208 4.75 18.09 12.36
N GLN A 209 4.41 16.80 12.36
CA GLN A 209 5.07 15.77 13.16
C GLN A 209 5.29 14.52 12.30
N LEU A 210 6.42 13.84 12.48
CA LEU A 210 6.60 12.50 11.95
C LEU A 210 5.82 11.50 12.82
N ILE A 211 5.15 10.57 12.17
CA ILE A 211 4.40 9.49 12.81
C ILE A 211 4.96 8.10 12.45
N SER A 212 6.12 8.07 11.78
CA SER A 212 6.95 6.89 11.58
C SER A 212 7.90 6.64 12.74
N THR A 213 8.23 5.37 12.97
CA THR A 213 9.37 5.01 13.83
C THR A 213 10.67 5.23 13.06
N ILE A 214 11.43 6.26 13.42
CA ILE A 214 12.71 6.59 12.79
C ILE A 214 13.84 5.72 13.34
N HIS A 215 13.91 5.56 14.66
CA HIS A 215 14.87 4.66 15.32
C HIS A 215 14.13 3.49 15.98
N ALA A 216 14.26 2.30 15.40
CA ALA A 216 13.54 1.10 15.83
C ALA A 216 14.18 0.34 17.00
N LEU A 217 15.44 0.63 17.32
CA LEU A 217 16.23 -0.08 18.34
C LEU A 217 16.89 0.93 19.27
N GLU A 218 16.81 0.68 20.58
CA GLU A 218 17.54 1.43 21.61
C GLU A 218 18.48 0.51 22.36
N ASN A 219 19.64 1.02 22.81
CA ASN A 219 20.52 0.23 23.67
C ASN A 219 19.81 -0.10 25.00
N ASP A 220 19.89 -1.34 25.44
CA ASP A 220 19.42 -1.75 26.76
C ASP A 220 20.42 -1.24 27.83
N PRO A 221 20.03 -0.29 28.69
CA PRO A 221 20.93 0.24 29.72
C PRO A 221 21.28 -0.80 30.79
N ASN A 222 20.51 -1.88 30.91
CA ASN A 222 20.68 -2.92 31.92
C ASN A 222 21.38 -4.17 31.38
N ASN A 223 21.56 -4.29 30.07
CA ASN A 223 22.15 -5.47 29.44
C ASN A 223 23.05 -5.07 28.25
N PRO A 224 24.35 -4.80 28.50
CA PRO A 224 25.28 -4.35 27.46
C PRO A 224 25.33 -5.28 26.24
N GLY A 225 25.24 -4.70 25.05
CA GLY A 225 25.19 -5.44 23.78
C GLY A 225 23.81 -5.94 23.38
N PHE A 226 22.77 -5.63 24.18
CA PHE A 226 21.39 -5.86 23.83
C PHE A 226 20.67 -4.56 23.45
N PHE A 227 19.61 -4.72 22.67
CA PHE A 227 18.71 -3.68 22.22
C PHE A 227 17.28 -3.95 22.72
N ILE A 228 16.57 -2.86 22.98
CA ILE A 228 15.14 -2.82 23.22
C ILE A 228 14.47 -2.39 21.90
N PRO A 229 13.67 -3.26 21.27
CA PRO A 229 12.94 -2.93 20.06
C PRO A 229 11.74 -2.04 20.38
N LYS A 230 11.50 -1.03 19.52
CA LYS A 230 10.30 -0.20 19.56
C LYS A 230 9.23 -0.74 18.61
N PRO A 231 7.94 -0.45 18.88
CA PRO A 231 6.89 -0.67 17.90
C PRO A 231 7.23 0.03 16.57
N LEU A 232 7.11 -0.70 15.47
CA LEU A 232 7.28 -0.12 14.14
C LEU A 232 5.99 0.59 13.73
N ARG A 233 6.14 1.84 13.28
CA ARG A 233 5.06 2.74 12.88
C ARG A 233 5.40 3.39 11.55
N GLY A 234 4.37 3.84 10.85
CA GLY A 234 4.49 4.43 9.54
C GLY A 234 4.50 3.41 8.40
N GLY A 235 5.14 3.77 7.29
CA GLY A 235 4.92 3.14 5.98
C GLY A 235 4.02 4.01 5.12
N GLU A 236 3.28 3.41 4.20
CA GLU A 236 2.34 4.13 3.34
C GLU A 236 0.99 4.35 4.04
N VAL A 237 0.57 5.61 4.20
CA VAL A 237 -0.73 5.98 4.77
C VAL A 237 -1.85 5.77 3.76
N LYS A 238 -3.00 5.22 4.18
CA LYS A 238 -4.07 4.81 3.26
C LYS A 238 -5.43 5.42 3.57
N GLN A 239 -5.82 5.53 4.85
CA GLN A 239 -7.09 6.14 5.26
C GLN A 239 -7.08 6.58 6.72
N PHE A 240 -7.74 7.69 7.06
CA PHE A 240 -8.11 7.96 8.45
C PHE A 240 -9.29 7.05 8.88
N VAL A 241 -9.16 6.42 10.04
CA VAL A 241 -10.17 5.55 10.67
C VAL A 241 -10.42 5.97 12.12
N LYS A 242 -11.33 5.29 12.82
CA LYS A 242 -11.85 5.65 14.15
C LYS A 242 -12.34 7.10 14.22
N GLY A 243 -12.91 7.60 13.12
CA GLY A 243 -13.40 8.96 13.02
C GLY A 243 -12.31 10.04 12.93
N GLY A 244 -11.08 9.69 12.52
CA GLY A 244 -9.95 10.64 12.39
C GLY A 244 -8.82 10.41 13.40
N ASN A 245 -8.98 9.46 14.31
CA ASN A 245 -8.11 9.26 15.46
C ASN A 245 -7.18 8.04 15.34
N ALA A 246 -7.13 7.44 14.15
CA ALA A 246 -6.21 6.40 13.77
C ALA A 246 -6.03 6.44 12.25
N ILE A 247 -4.97 5.79 11.74
CA ILE A 247 -4.66 5.73 10.31
C ILE A 247 -4.49 4.26 9.92
N SER A 248 -5.15 3.82 8.84
CA SER A 248 -4.77 2.57 8.18
C SER A 248 -3.51 2.79 7.36
N ILE A 249 -2.55 1.91 7.56
CA ILE A 249 -1.21 1.96 6.97
C ILE A 249 -0.85 0.58 6.42
N VAL A 250 0.14 0.53 5.53
CA VAL A 250 0.93 -0.69 5.33
C VAL A 250 2.11 -0.70 6.29
N GLY A 251 2.38 -1.84 6.90
CA GLY A 251 3.59 -2.10 7.68
C GLY A 251 3.85 -3.59 7.79
N GLY A 252 4.62 -4.02 8.78
CA GLY A 252 4.75 -5.45 9.11
C GLY A 252 4.70 -5.66 10.62
N MET A 253 4.03 -6.74 11.03
CA MET A 253 3.83 -7.09 12.44
C MET A 253 4.15 -8.57 12.66
N TYR A 254 3.15 -9.44 12.76
CA TYR A 254 3.37 -10.85 13.08
C TYR A 254 3.90 -11.66 11.90
N TYR A 255 3.45 -11.33 10.70
CA TYR A 255 3.97 -11.89 9.46
C TYR A 255 5.07 -10.99 8.93
N SER A 256 6.13 -11.59 8.37
CA SER A 256 7.25 -10.83 7.82
C SER A 256 6.98 -10.32 6.40
N THR A 257 5.79 -10.56 5.84
CA THR A 257 5.33 -9.89 4.61
C THR A 257 4.64 -8.57 4.97
N PRO A 258 4.55 -7.61 4.03
CA PRO A 258 3.73 -6.43 4.21
C PRO A 258 2.29 -6.79 4.56
N ASP A 259 1.73 -6.03 5.50
CA ASP A 259 0.41 -6.24 6.04
C ASP A 259 -0.35 -4.92 6.25
N SER A 260 -1.69 -4.98 6.23
CA SER A 260 -2.51 -3.84 6.61
C SER A 260 -2.60 -3.71 8.13
N LEU A 261 -2.25 -2.53 8.64
CA LEU A 261 -2.29 -2.20 10.05
C LEU A 261 -3.17 -0.97 10.30
N VAL A 262 -3.59 -0.78 11.54
CA VAL A 262 -4.17 0.45 12.07
C VAL A 262 -3.26 1.00 13.14
N GLN A 263 -2.76 2.20 12.92
CA GLN A 263 -1.95 2.96 13.85
C GLN A 263 -2.84 3.97 14.59
N ASP A 264 -2.93 3.85 15.92
CA ASP A 264 -3.75 4.74 16.74
C ASP A 264 -3.00 6.07 16.96
N LEU A 265 -3.68 7.21 16.79
CA LEU A 265 -3.04 8.52 16.98
C LEU A 265 -3.09 9.00 18.44
N ASN A 266 -3.94 8.41 19.28
CA ASN A 266 -4.08 8.80 20.70
C ASN A 266 -3.31 7.89 21.67
N SER A 267 -2.66 6.84 21.16
CA SER A 267 -1.96 5.87 22.00
C SER A 267 -0.81 5.22 21.25
N GLU A 268 0.08 4.54 21.96
CA GLU A 268 1.18 3.78 21.37
C GLU A 268 0.72 2.54 20.55
N SER A 269 -0.58 2.30 20.39
CA SER A 269 -1.10 1.06 19.80
C SER A 269 -0.96 1.00 18.27
N VAL A 270 -0.50 -0.16 17.78
CA VAL A 270 -0.59 -0.57 16.37
C VAL A 270 -1.30 -1.92 16.33
N THR A 271 -2.29 -2.05 15.45
CA THR A 271 -3.16 -3.23 15.37
C THR A 271 -3.11 -3.80 13.97
N GLN A 272 -2.73 -5.06 13.84
CA GLN A 272 -2.78 -5.77 12.56
C GLN A 272 -4.23 -6.09 12.19
N ILE A 273 -4.57 -5.91 10.92
CA ILE A 273 -5.94 -6.07 10.41
C ILE A 273 -6.07 -7.35 9.59
N THR A 274 -5.06 -7.65 8.79
CA THR A 274 -5.02 -8.83 7.93
C THR A 274 -4.07 -9.86 8.50
N TYR A 275 -4.51 -11.12 8.54
CA TYR A 275 -3.71 -12.24 9.04
C TYR A 275 -3.60 -13.33 7.98
N THR A 276 -3.07 -12.95 6.82
CA THR A 276 -2.72 -13.89 5.75
C THR A 276 -1.22 -13.84 5.50
N PRO A 277 -0.58 -14.96 5.13
CA PRO A 277 0.87 -15.01 4.97
C PRO A 277 1.38 -14.27 3.73
N GLY A 278 0.51 -13.96 2.76
CA GLY A 278 0.84 -13.22 1.53
C GLY A 278 1.11 -11.74 1.73
N TYR A 279 1.13 -11.00 0.62
CA TYR A 279 1.29 -9.54 0.61
C TYR A 279 -0.07 -8.87 0.80
N ASN A 280 -0.21 -8.05 1.83
CA ASN A 280 -1.34 -7.12 1.99
C ASN A 280 -0.81 -5.70 2.20
N GLU A 281 -1.51 -4.72 1.66
CA GLU A 281 -1.06 -3.34 1.80
C GLU A 281 -2.21 -2.43 2.19
N THR A 282 -3.06 -2.12 1.23
CA THR A 282 -4.08 -1.11 1.45
C THR A 282 -5.35 -1.76 1.99
N THR A 283 -5.76 -1.43 3.21
CA THR A 283 -7.14 -1.66 3.68
C THR A 283 -7.89 -0.33 3.78
N ILE A 284 -8.94 -0.17 2.97
CA ILE A 284 -9.91 0.94 3.09
C ILE A 284 -11.18 0.43 3.76
N PHE A 285 -11.48 0.99 4.93
CA PHE A 285 -12.60 0.67 5.79
C PHE A 285 -13.92 1.26 5.27
N SER A 286 -15.00 0.52 5.44
CA SER A 286 -16.36 0.99 5.21
C SER A 286 -16.70 2.14 6.17
N PRO A 287 -17.72 2.97 5.88
CA PRO A 287 -18.10 4.09 6.76
C PRO A 287 -18.43 3.70 8.20
N ASP A 288 -18.91 2.47 8.42
CA ASP A 288 -19.18 1.90 9.74
C ASP A 288 -18.01 1.08 10.31
N GLU A 289 -16.87 1.07 9.61
CA GLU A 289 -15.60 0.40 9.93
C GLU A 289 -15.70 -1.10 10.23
N ARG A 290 -16.78 -1.75 9.80
CA ARG A 290 -16.95 -3.19 9.96
C ARG A 290 -16.31 -4.00 8.83
N LEU A 291 -16.36 -3.47 7.61
CA LEU A 291 -15.81 -4.12 6.43
C LEU A 291 -14.54 -3.37 5.96
N GLY A 292 -13.67 -4.08 5.27
CA GLY A 292 -12.49 -3.51 4.61
C GLY A 292 -12.36 -4.01 3.17
N MET A 293 -11.90 -3.15 2.26
CA MET A 293 -11.38 -3.57 0.96
C MET A 293 -9.87 -3.60 1.01
N VAL A 294 -9.28 -4.75 0.69
CA VAL A 294 -7.86 -5.03 0.84
C VAL A 294 -7.21 -5.23 -0.52
N MET A 295 -6.13 -4.51 -0.82
CA MET A 295 -5.18 -4.90 -1.87
C MET A 295 -4.36 -6.09 -1.36
N THR A 296 -4.43 -7.22 -2.05
CA THR A 296 -3.88 -8.48 -1.54
C THR A 296 -3.53 -9.46 -2.65
N THR A 297 -2.49 -10.25 -2.45
CA THR A 297 -2.06 -11.33 -3.34
C THR A 297 -2.67 -12.69 -3.00
N ARG A 298 -3.47 -12.80 -1.92
CA ARG A 298 -3.97 -14.09 -1.38
C ARG A 298 -4.79 -14.95 -2.36
N PHE A 299 -5.21 -14.39 -3.49
CA PHE A 299 -5.95 -15.06 -4.55
C PHE A 299 -5.12 -15.20 -5.83
N SER A 300 -3.80 -15.23 -5.69
CA SER A 300 -2.83 -15.22 -6.79
C SER A 300 -1.86 -16.38 -6.65
N GLU A 301 -2.30 -17.58 -6.98
CA GLU A 301 -1.62 -18.84 -6.65
C GLU A 301 -0.11 -18.84 -6.94
N GLN A 302 0.31 -18.40 -8.13
CA GLN A 302 1.70 -18.41 -8.57
C GLN A 302 2.50 -17.15 -8.23
N THR A 303 1.85 -16.09 -7.76
CA THR A 303 2.52 -14.81 -7.49
C THR A 303 2.29 -14.31 -6.07
N ASP A 304 1.65 -15.09 -5.20
CA ASP A 304 1.47 -14.79 -3.78
C ASP A 304 2.75 -15.13 -2.99
N PRO A 305 3.47 -14.14 -2.43
CA PRO A 305 4.70 -14.39 -1.67
C PRO A 305 4.43 -15.00 -0.27
N ALA A 306 3.36 -15.78 -0.11
CA ALA A 306 2.93 -16.39 1.15
C ALA A 306 4.01 -17.24 1.82
N ILE A 307 4.90 -17.88 1.06
CA ILE A 307 6.03 -18.63 1.62
C ILE A 307 6.94 -17.78 2.53
N PHE A 308 7.07 -16.48 2.23
CA PHE A 308 7.85 -15.54 3.03
C PHE A 308 7.15 -15.13 4.31
N GLY A 309 5.85 -15.37 4.47
CA GLY A 309 5.06 -15.03 5.66
C GLY A 309 4.47 -16.24 6.38
N LEU A 310 4.54 -17.45 5.82
CA LEU A 310 3.83 -18.63 6.33
C LEU A 310 4.09 -18.93 7.81
N MET A 311 5.36 -18.92 8.22
CA MET A 311 5.77 -19.09 9.61
C MET A 311 5.96 -17.71 10.28
N PRO A 312 5.12 -17.34 11.28
CA PRO A 312 5.31 -16.12 12.06
C PRO A 312 6.64 -16.13 12.81
N ARG A 313 7.39 -15.02 12.73
CA ARG A 313 8.69 -14.86 13.39
C ARG A 313 8.68 -13.62 14.28
N PRO A 314 9.08 -13.74 15.56
CA PRO A 314 9.32 -12.58 16.40
C PRO A 314 10.31 -11.64 15.73
N TYR A 315 9.92 -10.39 15.53
CA TYR A 315 10.73 -9.37 14.89
C TYR A 315 11.19 -9.71 13.46
N GLY A 316 10.51 -10.63 12.76
CA GLY A 316 10.86 -11.03 11.40
C GLY A 316 10.77 -9.89 10.36
N ILE A 317 10.17 -8.77 10.75
CA ILE A 317 10.17 -7.52 9.99
C ILE A 317 11.58 -6.94 9.76
N TYR A 318 12.53 -7.18 10.67
CA TYR A 318 13.89 -6.65 10.54
C TYR A 318 14.71 -7.30 9.42
N THR A 319 14.40 -8.54 9.04
CA THR A 319 15.00 -9.23 7.89
C THR A 319 14.20 -9.01 6.61
N SER A 320 12.90 -8.78 6.73
CA SER A 320 12.03 -8.63 5.56
C SER A 320 11.88 -7.22 5.04
N THR A 321 12.25 -6.18 5.81
CA THR A 321 12.22 -4.79 5.35
C THR A 321 13.00 -4.63 4.03
N ASP A 322 14.20 -5.21 3.95
CA ASP A 322 15.04 -5.21 2.75
C ASP A 322 14.44 -6.05 1.58
N MET A 323 13.43 -6.89 1.86
CA MET A 323 12.71 -7.72 0.88
C MET A 323 11.38 -7.12 0.41
N MET A 324 10.83 -6.11 1.10
CA MET A 324 9.47 -5.61 0.81
C MET A 324 9.32 -5.10 -0.62
N TYR A 325 10.33 -4.38 -1.12
CA TYR A 325 10.28 -3.83 -2.48
C TYR A 325 10.43 -4.92 -3.55
N LEU A 326 11.20 -5.98 -3.27
CA LEU A 326 11.30 -7.16 -4.13
C LEU A 326 9.96 -7.91 -4.18
N GLN A 327 9.31 -8.12 -3.04
CA GLN A 327 7.99 -8.75 -2.98
C GLN A 327 6.93 -7.93 -3.70
N TYR A 328 6.92 -6.60 -3.52
CA TYR A 328 6.01 -5.70 -4.23
C TYR A 328 6.24 -5.73 -5.75
N THR A 329 7.49 -5.62 -6.20
CA THR A 329 7.80 -5.63 -7.63
C THR A 329 7.48 -6.98 -8.26
N TYR A 330 7.74 -8.09 -7.55
CA TYR A 330 7.39 -9.43 -7.98
C TYR A 330 5.86 -9.62 -8.08
N ALA A 331 5.16 -9.46 -6.97
CA ALA A 331 3.76 -9.86 -6.82
C ALA A 331 2.75 -8.81 -7.28
N VAL A 332 3.14 -7.53 -7.32
CA VAL A 332 2.23 -6.42 -7.66
C VAL A 332 2.57 -5.81 -9.01
N THR A 333 3.78 -5.27 -9.14
CA THR A 333 4.19 -4.61 -10.39
C THR A 333 4.28 -5.62 -11.53
N GLY A 334 4.81 -6.82 -11.27
CA GLY A 334 4.87 -7.91 -12.23
C GLY A 334 3.49 -8.33 -12.73
N VAL A 335 2.54 -8.53 -11.82
CA VAL A 335 1.16 -8.95 -12.16
C VAL A 335 0.43 -7.89 -12.99
N ARG A 336 0.59 -6.60 -12.65
CA ARG A 336 0.03 -5.49 -13.44
C ARG A 336 0.61 -5.42 -14.86
N ASN A 337 1.88 -5.78 -15.03
CA ASN A 337 2.59 -5.60 -16.30
C ASN A 337 2.53 -6.83 -17.20
N PHE A 338 2.73 -8.04 -16.69
CA PHE A 338 2.86 -9.21 -17.56
C PHE A 338 2.56 -10.57 -16.92
N ARG A 339 2.61 -10.70 -15.59
CA ARG A 339 2.36 -11.99 -14.92
C ARG A 339 0.89 -12.26 -14.75
N GLU A 340 0.49 -13.49 -15.03
CA GLU A 340 -0.81 -14.00 -14.62
C GLU A 340 -0.90 -13.99 -13.09
N GLY A 341 -2.07 -13.61 -12.58
CA GLY A 341 -2.27 -13.41 -11.15
C GLY A 341 -3.23 -12.27 -10.85
N ASN A 342 -3.42 -12.03 -9.56
CA ASN A 342 -4.39 -11.10 -9.02
C ASN A 342 -3.82 -10.35 -7.80
N VAL A 343 -4.13 -9.06 -7.68
CA VAL A 343 -3.76 -8.25 -6.50
C VAL A 343 -4.97 -7.65 -5.79
N GLY A 344 -6.11 -8.36 -5.91
CA GLY A 344 -7.37 -8.04 -5.27
C GLY A 344 -8.24 -7.10 -6.12
N PRO A 345 -9.18 -6.37 -5.49
CA PRO A 345 -9.36 -6.28 -4.05
C PRO A 345 -10.07 -7.50 -3.43
N ALA A 346 -9.84 -7.72 -2.14
CA ALA A 346 -10.61 -8.63 -1.31
C ALA A 346 -11.52 -7.84 -0.35
N LEU A 347 -12.78 -8.25 -0.21
CA LEU A 347 -13.70 -7.72 0.79
C LEU A 347 -13.65 -8.57 2.06
N ILE A 348 -13.32 -7.95 3.20
CA ILE A 348 -13.18 -8.63 4.49
C ILE A 348 -14.15 -8.07 5.53
N ASP A 349 -14.60 -8.92 6.46
CA ASP A 349 -15.09 -8.49 7.77
C ASP A 349 -13.86 -8.29 8.68
N ILE A 350 -13.68 -7.07 9.19
CA ILE A 350 -12.48 -6.68 9.94
C ILE A 350 -12.29 -7.56 11.17
N ASN A 351 -13.37 -7.82 11.92
CA ASN A 351 -13.27 -8.60 13.14
C ASN A 351 -12.90 -10.06 12.86
N ARG A 352 -13.42 -10.64 11.78
CA ARG A 352 -13.03 -11.99 11.37
C ARG A 352 -11.58 -12.03 10.88
N SER A 353 -11.18 -11.05 10.08
CA SER A 353 -9.80 -10.95 9.58
C SER A 353 -8.77 -10.87 10.70
N MET A 354 -9.10 -10.24 11.82
CA MET A 354 -8.22 -10.12 12.98
C MET A 354 -8.19 -11.35 13.91
N HIS A 355 -9.24 -12.19 13.90
CA HIS A 355 -9.44 -13.19 14.97
C HIS A 355 -9.75 -14.61 14.47
N GLN A 356 -9.97 -14.78 13.17
CA GLN A 356 -10.28 -16.09 12.58
C GLN A 356 -9.13 -16.52 11.67
N ASP A 357 -8.39 -17.54 12.13
CA ASP A 357 -7.32 -18.16 11.37
C ASP A 357 -7.80 -18.58 9.96
N GLY A 358 -7.00 -18.26 8.95
CA GLY A 358 -7.26 -18.62 7.55
C GLY A 358 -8.40 -17.86 6.87
N TYR A 359 -8.98 -16.84 7.50
CA TYR A 359 -10.05 -16.06 6.89
C TYR A 359 -9.56 -15.26 5.66
N GLN A 360 -10.06 -15.64 4.48
CA GLN A 360 -9.65 -15.03 3.20
C GLN A 360 -10.49 -13.82 2.78
N GLY A 361 -11.76 -13.75 3.20
CA GLY A 361 -12.72 -12.76 2.70
C GLY A 361 -13.39 -13.19 1.38
N VAL A 362 -13.83 -12.21 0.60
CA VAL A 362 -14.45 -12.41 -0.72
C VAL A 362 -13.59 -11.75 -1.79
N GLN A 363 -13.14 -12.51 -2.78
CA GLN A 363 -12.45 -11.97 -3.95
C GLN A 363 -13.42 -11.12 -4.78
N LEU A 364 -13.00 -9.89 -5.13
CA LEU A 364 -13.81 -8.97 -5.95
C LEU A 364 -13.35 -8.89 -7.40
N THR A 365 -12.26 -9.57 -7.77
CA THR A 365 -11.78 -9.64 -9.15
C THR A 365 -12.68 -10.57 -9.94
N THR A 366 -13.19 -10.12 -11.09
CA THR A 366 -14.10 -10.89 -11.95
C THR A 366 -13.48 -11.35 -13.25
N ASP A 367 -12.29 -10.85 -13.58
CA ASP A 367 -11.65 -10.99 -14.88
C ASP A 367 -10.13 -10.99 -14.64
N GLU A 368 -9.46 -12.05 -15.06
CA GLU A 368 -8.05 -12.28 -14.76
C GLU A 368 -7.11 -11.33 -15.50
N ASP A 369 -7.53 -10.72 -16.60
CA ASP A 369 -6.71 -9.77 -17.37
C ASP A 369 -6.72 -8.36 -16.79
N TRP A 370 -7.68 -8.08 -15.91
CA TRP A 370 -7.87 -6.78 -15.30
C TRP A 370 -7.44 -6.79 -13.85
N VAL A 371 -6.35 -6.08 -13.59
CA VAL A 371 -5.63 -6.13 -12.32
C VAL A 371 -5.94 -4.89 -11.51
N TYR A 372 -6.15 -5.03 -10.20
CA TYR A 372 -6.42 -3.89 -9.32
C TYR A 372 -5.36 -2.78 -9.42
N TYR A 373 -5.87 -1.55 -9.45
CA TYR A 373 -5.11 -0.30 -9.42
C TYR A 373 -5.72 0.66 -8.39
N SER A 374 -4.87 1.38 -7.65
CA SER A 374 -5.32 2.33 -6.63
C SER A 374 -5.94 3.59 -7.24
N PRO A 375 -6.90 4.25 -6.56
CA PRO A 375 -7.36 3.98 -5.19
C PRO A 375 -8.60 3.08 -5.11
N MET A 376 -8.86 2.58 -3.90
CA MET A 376 -10.16 2.01 -3.50
C MET A 376 -10.99 3.05 -2.77
N SER A 377 -12.31 2.99 -2.87
CA SER A 377 -13.20 3.94 -2.22
C SER A 377 -14.56 3.35 -1.84
N TRP A 378 -15.10 3.79 -0.70
CA TRP A 378 -16.45 3.42 -0.26
C TRP A 378 -17.45 4.51 -0.56
N HIS A 379 -18.62 4.11 -1.05
CA HIS A 379 -19.75 5.03 -1.11
C HIS A 379 -20.20 5.36 0.33
N PRO A 380 -20.56 6.63 0.66
CA PRO A 380 -20.89 7.06 2.03
C PRO A 380 -22.01 6.26 2.72
N ASN A 381 -22.89 5.64 1.93
CA ASN A 381 -23.95 4.77 2.45
C ASN A 381 -23.48 3.39 2.94
N GLY A 382 -22.21 3.01 2.74
CA GLY A 382 -21.63 1.73 3.16
C GLY A 382 -22.13 0.47 2.43
N LYS A 383 -22.95 0.61 1.38
CA LYS A 383 -23.49 -0.52 0.59
C LYS A 383 -22.81 -0.70 -0.76
N ARG A 384 -21.94 0.23 -1.13
CA ARG A 384 -21.22 0.19 -2.40
C ARG A 384 -19.77 0.56 -2.17
N ALA A 385 -18.91 -0.05 -2.97
CA ALA A 385 -17.50 0.21 -2.97
C ALA A 385 -17.00 0.20 -4.41
N MET A 386 -15.89 0.86 -4.70
CA MET A 386 -15.34 0.93 -6.04
C MET A 386 -13.81 0.95 -6.03
N TRP A 387 -13.23 0.55 -7.14
CA TRP A 387 -11.79 0.51 -7.37
C TRP A 387 -11.50 0.72 -8.86
N LEU A 388 -10.23 0.97 -9.17
CA LEU A 388 -9.76 0.93 -10.54
C LEU A 388 -9.18 -0.43 -10.86
N GLU A 389 -9.30 -0.83 -12.11
CA GLU A 389 -8.53 -1.91 -12.69
C GLU A 389 -7.78 -1.39 -13.91
N VAL A 390 -6.61 -1.96 -14.15
CA VAL A 390 -5.81 -1.76 -15.36
C VAL A 390 -5.78 -3.06 -16.15
N LEU A 391 -5.88 -2.98 -17.48
CA LEU A 391 -5.63 -4.13 -18.33
C LEU A 391 -4.16 -4.48 -18.25
N ARG A 392 -3.83 -5.72 -17.90
CA ARG A 392 -2.45 -6.21 -17.82
C ARG A 392 -1.68 -5.90 -19.10
N GLY A 393 -0.46 -5.40 -18.97
CA GLY A 393 0.42 -5.10 -20.11
C GLY A 393 0.01 -3.88 -20.93
N SER A 394 -0.99 -3.11 -20.48
CA SER A 394 -1.35 -1.84 -21.13
C SER A 394 -0.49 -0.64 -20.67
N ASP A 395 0.50 -0.85 -19.79
CA ASP A 395 1.31 0.19 -19.16
C ASP A 395 0.47 1.30 -18.48
N GLY A 396 -0.72 0.96 -17.97
CA GLY A 396 -1.64 1.92 -17.35
C GLY A 396 -2.54 2.69 -18.33
N SER A 397 -2.41 2.47 -19.63
CA SER A 397 -3.18 3.20 -20.65
C SER A 397 -4.65 2.79 -20.72
N GLN A 398 -4.99 1.57 -20.32
CA GLN A 398 -6.36 1.07 -20.32
C GLN A 398 -6.81 0.79 -18.89
N LYS A 399 -7.66 1.66 -18.35
CA LYS A 399 -8.25 1.52 -17.01
C LYS A 399 -9.78 1.51 -17.06
N ARG A 400 -10.40 0.81 -16.11
CA ARG A 400 -11.86 0.82 -15.88
C ARG A 400 -12.17 1.07 -14.41
N VAL A 401 -13.36 1.60 -14.14
CA VAL A 401 -13.87 1.75 -12.77
C VAL A 401 -14.83 0.60 -12.48
N GLN A 402 -14.48 -0.24 -11.52
CA GLN A 402 -15.35 -1.30 -11.03
C GLN A 402 -16.09 -0.88 -9.77
N LYS A 403 -17.27 -1.44 -9.57
CA LYS A 403 -18.10 -1.20 -8.41
C LYS A 403 -18.68 -2.50 -7.89
N ALA A 404 -18.54 -2.72 -6.59
CA ALA A 404 -19.26 -3.71 -5.82
C ALA A 404 -20.50 -3.09 -5.17
N LYS A 405 -21.62 -3.84 -5.19
CA LYS A 405 -22.85 -3.53 -4.47
C LYS A 405 -23.16 -4.70 -3.53
N LEU A 406 -23.27 -4.39 -2.24
CA LEU A 406 -23.53 -5.37 -1.19
C LEU A 406 -25.04 -5.54 -1.03
N LEU A 407 -25.58 -6.64 -1.54
CA LEU A 407 -27.03 -6.84 -1.65
C LEU A 407 -27.69 -7.10 -0.30
N ASP A 408 -27.02 -7.87 0.55
CA ASP A 408 -27.55 -8.33 1.83
C ASP A 408 -26.98 -7.54 3.02
N TYR A 409 -25.92 -6.77 2.81
CA TYR A 409 -25.27 -6.01 3.86
C TYR A 409 -26.15 -4.87 4.38
N LYS A 410 -26.26 -4.80 5.70
CA LYS A 410 -26.92 -3.72 6.42
C LYS A 410 -25.85 -2.96 7.20
N PRO A 411 -25.37 -1.82 6.66
CA PRO A 411 -24.40 -0.99 7.37
C PRO A 411 -24.92 -0.61 8.75
N LYS A 412 -24.02 -0.60 9.73
CA LYS A 412 -24.26 0.02 11.03
C LYS A 412 -24.18 1.55 10.86
N LYS A 413 -24.36 2.26 11.97
CA LYS A 413 -24.15 3.71 12.00
C LYS A 413 -22.70 4.01 11.62
N THR A 414 -22.51 4.95 10.69
CA THR A 414 -21.19 5.52 10.34
C THR A 414 -20.44 5.93 11.60
N VAL A 415 -19.15 5.64 11.63
CA VAL A 415 -18.27 6.06 12.73
C VAL A 415 -18.30 7.59 12.81
N PRO A 416 -18.64 8.17 13.99
CA PRO A 416 -18.71 9.62 14.13
C PRO A 416 -17.35 10.26 13.89
N ILE A 417 -17.36 11.39 13.17
CA ILE A 417 -16.21 12.26 13.03
C ILE A 417 -15.79 12.77 14.41
N LYS A 418 -14.49 12.72 14.68
CA LYS A 418 -13.85 13.31 15.85
C LYS A 418 -12.80 14.30 15.36
N PRO A 419 -12.52 15.37 16.12
CA PRO A 419 -11.31 16.15 15.88
C PRO A 419 -10.09 15.21 15.98
N THR A 420 -9.26 15.21 14.94
CA THR A 420 -7.97 14.52 15.00
C THR A 420 -7.08 15.20 16.03
N THR A 421 -6.33 14.39 16.80
CA THR A 421 -5.46 14.90 17.88
C THR A 421 -4.21 15.58 17.32
N ASP A 422 -3.86 16.74 17.87
CA ASP A 422 -2.56 17.39 17.69
C ASP A 422 -1.49 16.79 18.64
N ASP A 423 -1.92 16.13 19.71
CA ASP A 423 -1.06 15.53 20.73
C ASP A 423 -0.92 14.02 20.49
N ILE A 424 -0.02 13.65 19.58
CA ILE A 424 0.29 12.25 19.26
C ILE A 424 1.42 11.78 20.18
N PRO A 425 1.22 10.75 21.04
CA PRO A 425 2.21 10.37 22.07
C PRO A 425 3.62 10.03 21.55
N TYR A 426 3.70 9.50 20.34
CA TYR A 426 4.95 9.13 19.65
C TYR A 426 5.30 10.08 18.50
N GLY A 427 4.56 11.18 18.33
CA GLY A 427 4.79 12.15 17.26
C GLY A 427 6.13 12.87 17.44
N ILE A 428 6.98 12.86 16.41
CA ILE A 428 8.29 13.52 16.46
C ILE A 428 8.17 14.90 15.82
N LYS A 429 8.23 15.95 16.65
CA LYS A 429 8.17 17.36 16.22
C LYS A 429 9.51 17.89 15.72
N ASP A 430 10.61 17.32 16.19
CA ASP A 430 11.94 17.63 15.69
C ASP A 430 12.23 16.83 14.42
N LEU A 431 11.99 17.48 13.28
CA LEU A 431 12.14 16.87 11.95
C LEU A 431 13.61 16.63 11.58
N THR A 432 14.58 17.21 12.31
CA THR A 432 16.01 16.97 12.10
C THR A 432 16.45 15.56 12.48
N VAL A 433 15.59 14.78 13.15
CA VAL A 433 15.80 13.34 13.39
C VAL A 433 16.07 12.55 12.08
N LEU A 434 15.57 13.06 10.95
CA LEU A 434 15.80 12.48 9.63
C LEU A 434 17.25 12.60 9.14
N ASP A 435 18.07 13.46 9.75
CA ASP A 435 19.50 13.54 9.44
C ASP A 435 20.28 12.30 9.92
N SER A 436 19.63 11.39 10.66
CA SER A 436 20.29 10.24 11.30
C SER A 436 19.45 8.95 11.26
N VAL A 437 18.79 8.61 10.16
CA VAL A 437 17.81 7.51 10.26
C VAL A 437 18.42 6.12 10.45
N TYR A 438 19.53 5.80 9.77
CA TYR A 438 20.12 4.46 9.83
C TYR A 438 21.58 4.44 10.26
N GLY A 439 21.80 3.77 11.39
CA GLY A 439 23.09 3.19 11.75
C GLY A 439 23.19 1.73 11.32
N ASN A 440 24.43 1.28 11.11
CA ASN A 440 24.75 -0.13 11.18
C ASN A 440 24.34 -0.66 12.56
N VAL A 441 23.77 -1.87 12.59
CA VAL A 441 23.35 -2.52 13.82
C VAL A 441 24.18 -3.78 13.99
N ASP A 442 24.64 -4.02 15.21
CA ASP A 442 25.33 -5.25 15.60
C ASP A 442 25.07 -5.48 17.10
N GLY A 443 24.22 -6.45 17.42
CA GLY A 443 23.88 -6.74 18.81
C GLY A 443 22.71 -7.71 18.94
N LYS A 444 22.10 -7.75 20.13
CA LYS A 444 21.13 -8.79 20.50
C LYS A 444 19.79 -8.21 20.92
N ILE A 445 18.71 -8.95 20.71
CA ILE A 445 17.40 -8.68 21.32
C ILE A 445 17.07 -9.88 22.21
N ALA A 446 16.81 -9.62 23.49
CA ALA A 446 16.49 -10.69 24.45
C ALA A 446 15.07 -11.20 24.21
N GLY A 447 14.88 -12.51 24.29
CA GLY A 447 13.52 -13.07 24.43
C GLY A 447 12.98 -12.72 25.80
N LYS A 448 11.67 -12.44 25.89
CA LYS A 448 11.03 -12.10 27.18
C LYS A 448 11.12 -13.23 28.20
N HIS A 449 11.26 -14.48 27.74
CA HIS A 449 11.41 -15.65 28.61
C HIS A 449 12.81 -16.26 28.52
N SER A 450 13.32 -16.52 27.31
CA SER A 450 14.65 -17.13 27.14
C SER A 450 15.30 -16.82 25.80
N GLY A 451 16.60 -17.05 25.75
CA GLY A 451 17.38 -16.93 24.52
C GLY A 451 17.47 -15.51 24.00
N TYR A 452 17.96 -15.38 22.77
CA TYR A 452 18.10 -14.09 22.12
C TYR A 452 18.09 -14.23 20.60
N LEU A 453 17.86 -13.10 19.96
CA LEU A 453 18.03 -12.88 18.54
C LEU A 453 19.28 -12.05 18.35
N TYR A 454 20.30 -12.55 17.65
CA TYR A 454 21.43 -11.71 17.21
C TYR A 454 21.04 -11.05 15.89
N TYR A 455 21.15 -9.73 15.82
CA TYR A 455 20.80 -8.93 14.65
C TYR A 455 22.00 -8.14 14.19
N LYS A 456 22.30 -8.28 12.89
CA LYS A 456 23.31 -7.49 12.22
C LYS A 456 22.71 -6.86 10.97
N ARG A 457 22.91 -5.55 10.80
CA ARG A 457 22.53 -4.82 9.59
C ARG A 457 23.66 -3.91 9.16
N THR A 458 24.02 -4.00 7.87
CA THR A 458 25.07 -3.16 7.28
C THR A 458 24.58 -2.52 5.99
N GLY A 459 24.76 -1.19 5.87
CA GLY A 459 24.53 -0.46 4.63
C GLY A 459 23.11 -0.54 4.07
N SER A 460 22.09 -0.57 4.94
CA SER A 460 20.68 -0.63 4.53
C SER A 460 20.19 0.74 4.04
N SER A 461 19.59 0.72 2.87
CA SER A 461 18.97 1.82 2.14
C SER A 461 17.85 1.26 1.26
N LEU A 462 17.06 2.12 0.62
CA LEU A 462 16.12 1.68 -0.42
C LEU A 462 16.83 0.96 -1.58
N PHE A 463 18.12 1.24 -1.81
CA PHE A 463 18.85 0.77 -2.99
C PHE A 463 19.63 -0.54 -2.77
N SER A 464 20.04 -0.79 -1.55
CA SER A 464 20.80 -1.98 -1.14
C SER A 464 20.78 -2.13 0.36
N GLY A 465 20.89 -3.36 0.84
CA GLY A 465 20.94 -3.65 2.27
C GLY A 465 21.44 -5.06 2.53
N GLN A 466 22.05 -5.25 3.70
CA GLN A 466 22.40 -6.56 4.22
C GLN A 466 21.91 -6.68 5.64
N SER A 467 21.14 -7.73 5.90
CA SER A 467 20.63 -8.06 7.23
C SER A 467 20.82 -9.53 7.53
N GLU A 468 21.26 -9.85 8.74
CA GLU A 468 21.37 -11.21 9.26
C GLU A 468 20.71 -11.27 10.63
N VAL A 469 19.90 -12.30 10.81
CA VAL A 469 19.27 -12.63 12.08
C VAL A 469 19.63 -14.06 12.45
N GLN A 470 20.06 -14.27 13.69
CA GLN A 470 20.28 -15.60 14.26
C GLN A 470 19.46 -15.77 15.53
N TYR A 471 18.56 -16.75 15.53
CA TYR A 471 17.76 -17.13 16.69
C TYR A 471 18.52 -18.16 17.51
N VAL A 472 18.70 -17.90 18.81
CA VAL A 472 19.37 -18.79 19.76
C VAL A 472 18.42 -19.08 20.91
N ASN A 473 17.68 -20.18 20.78
CA ASN A 473 16.64 -20.62 21.72
C ASN A 473 15.69 -19.48 22.14
N PHE A 474 15.36 -18.60 21.19
CA PHE A 474 14.59 -17.39 21.44
C PHE A 474 13.16 -17.78 21.80
N SER A 475 12.64 -17.24 22.90
CA SER A 475 11.26 -17.39 23.30
C SER A 475 10.76 -16.17 24.08
N ASP A 476 9.59 -15.68 23.66
CA ASP A 476 8.85 -14.63 24.38
C ASP A 476 7.79 -15.21 25.33
N ASP A 477 7.29 -16.42 25.07
CA ASP A 477 6.18 -17.04 25.80
C ASP A 477 6.62 -18.22 26.69
N GLY A 478 7.85 -18.70 26.55
CA GLY A 478 8.38 -19.86 27.26
C GLY A 478 7.86 -21.21 26.76
N VAL A 479 7.08 -21.21 25.68
CA VAL A 479 6.43 -22.40 25.11
C VAL A 479 6.96 -22.68 23.71
N ASN A 480 7.09 -21.63 22.90
CA ASN A 480 7.53 -21.70 21.52
C ASN A 480 8.97 -21.17 21.42
N PHE A 481 9.84 -21.94 20.77
CA PHE A 481 11.27 -21.67 20.70
C PHE A 481 11.75 -21.65 19.25
N TYR A 482 12.44 -20.56 18.91
CA TYR A 482 12.99 -20.32 17.59
C TYR A 482 14.51 -20.55 17.60
N ASN A 483 14.99 -21.30 16.61
CA ASN A 483 16.41 -21.57 16.38
C ASN A 483 16.74 -21.49 14.89
N GLY A 484 17.91 -20.97 14.54
CA GLY A 484 18.38 -20.92 13.16
C GLY A 484 18.70 -19.50 12.69
N PHE A 485 18.58 -19.23 11.39
CA PHE A 485 18.95 -17.93 10.82
C PHE A 485 18.09 -17.50 9.63
N GLU A 486 18.12 -16.20 9.38
CA GLU A 486 17.64 -15.53 8.17
C GLU A 486 18.72 -14.56 7.68
N LYS A 487 18.91 -14.49 6.36
CA LYS A 487 19.87 -13.60 5.70
C LYS A 487 19.22 -12.93 4.50
N THR A 488 19.42 -11.63 4.40
CA THR A 488 19.01 -10.83 3.25
C THR A 488 20.21 -10.08 2.71
N ASN A 489 20.39 -10.11 1.41
CA ASN A 489 21.26 -9.22 0.65
C ASN A 489 20.42 -8.65 -0.50
N SER A 490 20.04 -7.38 -0.38
CA SER A 490 19.22 -6.69 -1.37
C SER A 490 20.06 -5.69 -2.18
N SER A 491 19.69 -5.54 -3.45
CA SER A 491 20.32 -4.64 -4.41
C SER A 491 19.36 -4.37 -5.57
N LEU A 492 19.21 -3.10 -5.97
CA LEU A 492 18.46 -2.81 -7.20
C LEU A 492 19.24 -3.23 -8.46
N ALA A 493 20.57 -3.12 -8.41
CA ALA A 493 21.42 -3.23 -9.59
C ALA A 493 21.96 -4.66 -9.84
N SER A 494 21.88 -5.53 -8.84
CA SER A 494 22.32 -6.92 -8.90
C SER A 494 21.25 -7.86 -8.38
N GLU A 495 21.50 -9.16 -8.49
CA GLU A 495 20.63 -10.16 -7.86
C GLU A 495 20.52 -9.89 -6.36
N SER A 496 19.29 -10.04 -5.86
CA SER A 496 19.00 -9.96 -4.43
C SER A 496 18.72 -11.37 -3.91
N ARG A 497 19.16 -11.68 -2.69
CA ARG A 497 19.04 -13.02 -2.11
C ARG A 497 18.46 -12.97 -0.71
N TYR A 498 17.52 -13.86 -0.46
CA TYR A 498 17.01 -14.19 0.87
C TYR A 498 17.24 -15.68 1.16
N GLU A 499 17.79 -15.99 2.33
CA GLU A 499 18.01 -17.36 2.79
C GLU A 499 17.46 -17.53 4.21
N ALA A 500 16.73 -18.62 4.44
CA ALA A 500 16.21 -18.97 5.75
C ALA A 500 16.49 -20.43 6.07
N ASN A 501 16.95 -20.67 7.30
CA ASN A 501 16.98 -21.98 7.94
C ASN A 501 16.54 -21.78 9.38
N VAL A 502 15.24 -21.83 9.66
CA VAL A 502 14.65 -21.53 10.96
C VAL A 502 13.72 -22.67 11.37
N GLN A 503 13.86 -23.12 12.61
CA GLN A 503 13.00 -24.12 13.23
C GLN A 503 12.23 -23.49 14.39
N LEU A 504 10.91 -23.71 14.39
CA LEU A 504 10.01 -23.41 15.48
C LEU A 504 9.61 -24.73 16.17
N THR A 505 9.91 -24.82 17.45
CA THR A 505 9.57 -25.97 18.31
C THR A 505 8.70 -25.53 19.49
N GLY A 506 7.93 -26.45 20.07
CA GLY A 506 6.99 -26.16 21.16
C GLY A 506 5.60 -26.69 20.84
N ASP A 507 4.57 -25.98 21.32
CA ASP A 507 3.17 -26.27 21.01
C ASP A 507 2.86 -26.06 19.53
N LYS A 508 3.55 -25.10 18.90
CA LYS A 508 3.53 -24.89 17.46
C LYS A 508 4.80 -25.46 16.85
N GLN A 509 4.64 -26.09 15.69
CA GLN A 509 5.75 -26.61 14.90
C GLN A 509 5.81 -25.87 13.57
N GLY A 510 7.02 -25.49 13.19
CA GLY A 510 7.28 -24.87 11.90
C GLY A 510 8.73 -24.98 11.49
N GLU A 511 8.96 -24.91 10.20
CA GLU A 511 10.29 -24.92 9.60
C GLU A 511 10.31 -24.02 8.37
N MET A 512 11.36 -23.23 8.21
CA MET A 512 11.70 -22.55 6.97
C MET A 512 13.08 -23.05 6.54
N ASN A 513 13.20 -23.60 5.35
CA ASN A 513 14.46 -24.03 4.78
C ASN A 513 14.46 -23.77 3.28
N PHE A 514 14.78 -22.53 2.90
CA PHE A 514 14.72 -22.10 1.52
C PHE A 514 15.68 -20.96 1.18
N ARG A 515 15.91 -20.81 -0.12
CA ARG A 515 16.61 -19.70 -0.75
C ARG A 515 15.70 -19.11 -1.82
N ALA A 516 15.61 -17.79 -1.86
CA ALA A 516 14.96 -17.05 -2.93
C ALA A 516 15.95 -16.03 -3.50
N THR A 517 16.22 -16.11 -4.80
CA THR A 517 17.06 -15.14 -5.50
C THR A 517 16.22 -14.40 -6.53
N PHE A 518 16.20 -13.09 -6.43
CA PHE A 518 15.48 -12.20 -7.34
C PHE A 518 16.43 -11.59 -8.36
N SER A 519 15.94 -11.37 -9.57
CA SER A 519 16.63 -10.61 -10.60
C SER A 519 16.85 -9.15 -10.17
N PRO A 520 17.82 -8.44 -10.79
CA PRO A 520 17.95 -6.99 -10.62
C PRO A 520 16.64 -6.25 -10.94
N MET A 521 16.40 -5.15 -10.23
CA MET A 521 15.22 -4.29 -10.42
C MET A 521 15.45 -3.17 -11.44
N THR A 522 16.69 -2.84 -11.78
CA THR A 522 17.02 -1.82 -12.81
C THR A 522 16.91 -2.35 -14.25
N GLY A 523 16.31 -3.52 -14.45
CA GLY A 523 16.13 -4.16 -15.75
C GLY A 523 14.89 -3.68 -16.52
N PRO A 524 14.65 -4.20 -17.74
CA PRO A 524 13.47 -3.88 -18.54
C PRO A 524 12.17 -4.45 -17.93
N THR A 525 12.27 -5.41 -17.02
CA THR A 525 11.14 -6.07 -16.36
C THR A 525 11.24 -5.90 -14.84
N PRO A 526 10.09 -5.85 -14.13
CA PRO A 526 10.02 -6.06 -12.69
C PRO A 526 10.79 -7.30 -12.20
N ALA A 527 11.17 -7.31 -10.92
CA ALA A 527 11.92 -8.43 -10.33
C ALA A 527 11.21 -9.78 -10.55
N SER A 528 11.97 -10.80 -10.93
CA SER A 528 11.55 -12.20 -11.08
C SER A 528 12.34 -13.10 -10.14
N LEU A 529 11.75 -14.22 -9.72
CA LEU A 529 12.50 -15.29 -9.07
C LEU A 529 13.36 -16.05 -10.08
N LEU A 530 14.60 -16.35 -9.70
CA LEU A 530 15.59 -17.01 -10.54
C LEU A 530 15.75 -18.47 -10.13
N PHE A 531 15.67 -19.39 -11.08
CA PHE A 531 15.75 -20.85 -10.85
C PHE A 531 16.90 -21.52 -11.60
N ASP A 532 17.72 -20.76 -12.34
CA ASP A 532 18.95 -21.25 -12.95
C ASP A 532 19.95 -21.74 -11.89
N THR A 533 20.91 -22.56 -12.29
CA THR A 533 21.91 -23.12 -11.38
C THR A 533 22.86 -22.04 -10.86
N ASP A 534 23.02 -22.00 -9.54
CA ASP A 534 23.94 -21.14 -8.82
C ASP A 534 25.35 -21.75 -8.71
N ILE A 535 26.31 -20.99 -8.18
CA ILE A 535 27.72 -21.40 -8.04
C ILE A 535 27.92 -22.66 -7.16
N ASP A 536 26.95 -22.97 -6.30
CA ASP A 536 26.97 -24.15 -5.42
C ASP A 536 26.33 -25.40 -6.06
N GLY A 537 25.92 -25.30 -7.34
CA GLY A 537 25.32 -26.39 -8.10
C GLY A 537 23.83 -26.61 -7.81
N LYS A 538 23.21 -25.81 -6.93
CA LYS A 538 21.76 -25.83 -6.67
C LYS A 538 21.03 -24.79 -7.51
N PRO A 539 19.71 -24.86 -7.68
CA PRO A 539 18.93 -23.73 -8.21
C PRO A 539 19.18 -22.46 -7.40
N LYS A 540 19.08 -21.29 -8.04
CA LYS A 540 19.16 -19.99 -7.36
C LYS A 540 18.00 -19.76 -6.37
N SER A 541 16.85 -20.38 -6.62
CA SER A 541 15.68 -20.37 -5.73
C SER A 541 15.17 -21.80 -5.54
N TYR A 542 15.01 -22.24 -4.30
CA TYR A 542 14.54 -23.58 -3.95
C TYR A 542 14.11 -23.67 -2.48
N GLY A 543 13.36 -24.72 -2.15
CA GLY A 543 13.09 -25.11 -0.76
C GLY A 543 11.67 -24.77 -0.31
N TYR A 544 11.44 -24.81 1.00
CA TYR A 544 10.07 -24.78 1.53
C TYR A 544 9.95 -24.02 2.85
N ALA A 545 8.70 -23.67 3.18
CA ALA A 545 8.28 -23.32 4.53
C ALA A 545 7.10 -24.21 4.95
N THR A 546 7.09 -24.67 6.20
CA THR A 546 6.03 -25.46 6.81
C THR A 546 5.59 -24.83 8.11
N TYR A 547 4.28 -24.66 8.32
CA TYR A 547 3.71 -24.20 9.58
C TYR A 547 2.25 -24.67 9.70
N ASN A 548 1.85 -25.15 10.88
CA ASN A 548 0.50 -25.65 11.15
C ASN A 548 -0.03 -26.66 10.12
N GLY A 549 0.84 -27.55 9.63
CA GLY A 549 0.49 -28.60 8.67
C GLY A 549 0.33 -28.12 7.22
N VAL A 550 0.58 -26.84 6.94
CA VAL A 550 0.66 -26.30 5.58
C VAL A 550 2.13 -26.21 5.18
N THR A 551 2.45 -26.65 3.96
CA THR A 551 3.77 -26.49 3.35
C THR A 551 3.63 -25.74 2.04
N LEU A 552 4.48 -24.72 1.84
CA LEU A 552 4.61 -23.97 0.60
C LEU A 552 6.03 -24.14 0.07
N ASN A 553 6.19 -24.25 -1.25
CA ASN A 553 7.48 -24.40 -1.91
C ASN A 553 7.82 -23.14 -2.71
N ILE A 554 9.10 -22.81 -2.80
CA ILE A 554 9.56 -21.68 -3.62
C ILE A 554 9.23 -21.91 -5.10
N GLU A 555 9.24 -23.18 -5.52
CA GLU A 555 8.92 -23.63 -6.86
C GLU A 555 7.44 -23.41 -7.23
N ASP A 556 6.56 -23.20 -6.26
CA ASP A 556 5.14 -22.85 -6.51
C ASP A 556 5.02 -21.42 -7.07
N LEU A 557 6.08 -20.60 -6.94
CA LEU A 557 6.19 -19.24 -7.47
C LEU A 557 6.90 -19.18 -8.84
N LEU A 558 7.07 -20.33 -9.50
CA LEU A 558 7.61 -20.38 -10.85
C LEU A 558 6.54 -19.88 -11.84
N GLU A 559 6.91 -18.85 -12.61
CA GLU A 559 6.10 -18.24 -13.67
C GLU A 559 6.13 -19.03 -14.98
#